data_AF-A0A087NEA8-F1
#
_entry.id   AF-A0A087NEA8-F1
#
_cell.length_a   1.000
_cell.length_b   1.000
_cell.length_c   1.000
_cell.angle_alpha   90.00
_cell.angle_beta   90.00
_cell.angle_gamma   90.00
#
_symmetry.space_group_name_H-M   'P 1'
#
loop_
_entity.id
_entity.type
_entity.pdbx_description
1 polymer ?
#
loop_
_entity_poly.entity_id
_entity_poly.type
_entity_poly.pdbx_seq_one_letter_code
_entity_poly.pdbx_strand_id
1 'polypeptide(L)' 'MVIGAMGQNIPVQLDIEDSEIRGDVSVPLFLKMMSGQISDFVKTSAEKMLSKA' A
#
# COMPACT_ATOMS: atom_id res chain seq x y z
N MET A 1 -5.27 6.25 1.44
CA MET A 1 -4.05 6.26 2.28
C MET A 1 -2.89 6.84 1.45
N VAL A 2 -1.86 7.41 2.08
CA VAL A 2 -0.63 7.82 1.39
C VAL A 2 0.58 7.17 2.04
N ILE A 3 1.52 6.69 1.22
CA ILE A 3 2.80 6.17 1.69
C ILE A 3 3.88 7.19 1.35
N GLY A 4 4.58 7.66 2.39
CA GLY A 4 5.78 8.46 2.22
C GLY A 4 6.97 7.54 1.94
N ALA A 5 7.56 7.64 0.75
CA ALA A 5 8.77 6.91 0.39
C ALA A 5 9.70 7.83 -0.41
N MET A 6 10.98 7.90 -0.03
CA MET A 6 12.01 8.65 -0.76
C MET A 6 11.62 10.13 -1.02
N GLY A 7 10.92 10.77 -0.07
CA GLY A 7 10.45 12.16 -0.21
C GLY A 7 9.26 12.34 -1.15
N GLN A 8 8.60 11.25 -1.55
CA GLN A 8 7.42 11.23 -2.41
C GLN A 8 6.23 10.63 -1.68
N ASN A 9 5.03 11.13 -2.00
CA ASN A 9 3.78 10.56 -1.52
C ASN A 9 3.20 9.66 -2.60
N ILE A 10 3.11 8.37 -2.31
CA ILE A 10 2.51 7.37 -3.18
C ILE A 10 1.05 7.20 -2.75
N PRO A 11 0.07 7.50 -3.62
CA PRO A 11 -1.33 7.28 -3.30
C PRO A 11 -1.61 5.78 -3.26
N VAL A 12 -2.35 5.37 -2.22
CA VAL A 12 -2.81 4.00 -2.02
C VAL A 12 -4.30 4.02 -1.77
N GLN A 13 -5.03 3.26 -2.58
CA GLN A 13 -6.43 2.95 -2.36
C GLN A 13 -6.53 1.58 -1.71
N LEU A 14 -7.22 1.50 -0.58
CA LEU A 14 -7.51 0.25 0.12
C LEU A 14 -9.02 0.17 0.29
N ASP A 15 -9.60 -0.87 -0.28
CA ASP A 15 -10.99 -1.25 -0.07
C ASP A 15 -10.97 -2.46 0.86
N ILE A 16 -11.50 -2.27 2.07
CA ILE A 16 -11.54 -3.29 3.11
C ILE A 16 -12.98 -3.80 3.18
N GLU A 17 -13.17 -5.06 2.83
CA GLU A 17 -14.41 -5.80 2.94
C GLU A 17 -14.32 -6.82 4.09
N ASP A 18 -15.46 -7.33 4.55
CA ASP A 18 -15.53 -8.21 5.74
C ASP A 18 -14.65 -9.47 5.63
N SER A 19 -14.41 -9.94 4.40
CA SER A 19 -13.62 -11.14 4.12
C SER A 19 -12.36 -10.92 3.29
N GLU A 20 -12.14 -9.71 2.76
CA GLU A 20 -11.02 -9.44 1.87
C GLU A 20 -10.54 -7.99 1.91
N ILE A 21 -9.27 -7.81 1.56
CA ILE A 21 -8.65 -6.49 1.41
C ILE A 21 -8.21 -6.38 -0.04
N ARG A 22 -8.74 -5.40 -0.76
CA ARG A 22 -8.28 -5.04 -2.10
C ARG A 22 -7.48 -3.76 -2.02
N GLY A 23 -6.30 -3.75 -2.64
CA GLY A 23 -5.39 -2.61 -2.64
C GLY A 23 -4.95 -2.26 -4.04
N ASP A 24 -5.10 -0.99 -4.41
CA ASP A 24 -4.48 -0.40 -5.60
C ASP A 24 -3.38 0.58 -5.18
N VAL A 25 -2.21 0.42 -5.78
CA VAL A 25 -1.04 1.26 -5.51
C VAL A 25 -0.49 1.79 -6.83
N SER A 26 -0.64 3.09 -7.02
CA SER A 26 -0.10 3.78 -8.19
C SER A 26 1.38 4.12 -7.98
N VAL A 27 2.26 3.18 -8.32
CA VAL A 27 3.72 3.35 -8.22
C VAL A 27 4.24 4.20 -9.37
N PRO A 28 4.93 5.34 -9.10
CA PRO A 28 5.57 6.14 -10.14
C PRO A 28 6.58 5.34 -10.97
N LEU A 29 6.70 5.68 -12.27
CA LEU A 29 7.59 4.97 -13.21
C LEU A 29 9.04 4.81 -12.73
N PHE A 30 9.60 5.82 -12.09
CA PHE A 30 10.97 5.77 -11.57
C PHE A 30 11.14 4.85 -10.34
N LEU A 31 10.05 4.52 -9.64
CA LEU A 31 10.02 3.55 -8.54
C LEU A 31 9.55 2.16 -9.00
N LYS A 32 9.35 1.94 -10.29
CA LYS A 32 8.80 0.67 -10.82
C LYS A 32 9.63 -0.55 -10.43
N MET A 33 10.94 -0.41 -10.26
CA MET A 33 11.81 -1.50 -9.78
C MET A 33 11.52 -1.91 -8.33
N MET A 34 10.93 -1.03 -7.54
CA MET A 34 10.55 -1.25 -6.14
C MET A 34 9.08 -1.66 -5.98
N SER A 35 8.35 -1.88 -7.08
CA SER A 35 6.90 -2.14 -7.05
C SER A 35 6.52 -3.30 -6.13
N GLY A 36 7.28 -4.40 -6.14
CA GLY A 36 7.06 -5.54 -5.26
C GLY A 36 7.22 -5.18 -3.78
N GLN A 37 8.31 -4.50 -3.43
CA GLN A 37 8.58 -4.07 -2.06
C GLN A 37 7.52 -3.08 -1.54
N ILE A 38 7.07 -2.17 -2.39
CA ILE A 38 5.99 -1.23 -2.07
C ILE A 38 4.68 -2.00 -1.83
N SER A 39 4.35 -2.96 -2.70
CA SER A 39 3.15 -3.80 -2.57
C SER A 39 3.16 -4.60 -1.27
N ASP A 40 4.28 -5.25 -0.94
CA ASP A 40 4.43 -6.02 0.30
C ASP A 40 4.28 -5.14 1.54
N PHE A 41 4.90 -3.95 1.51
CA PHE A 41 4.80 -2.98 2.59
C PHE A 41 3.35 -2.51 2.80
N VAL A 42 2.62 -2.20 1.72
CA VAL A 42 1.20 -1.80 1.77
C VAL A 42 0.37 -2.91 2.40
N LYS A 43 0.54 -4.15 1.94
CA LYS A 43 -0.19 -5.32 2.42
C LYS A 43 0.04 -5.54 3.91
N THR A 44 1.30 -5.63 4.35
CA THR A 44 1.63 -5.80 5.78
C THR A 44 1.11 -4.64 6.63
N SER A 45 1.11 -3.41 6.10
CA SER A 45 0.59 -2.24 6.80
C SER A 45 -0.94 -2.32 6.95
N ALA A 46 -1.66 -2.69 5.89
CA ALA A 46 -3.11 -2.87 5.92
C ALA A 46 -3.52 -4.00 6.89
N GLU A 47 -2.85 -5.14 6.84
CA GLU A 47 -3.06 -6.26 7.77
C GLU A 47 -2.86 -5.83 9.23
N LYS A 48 -1.81 -5.07 9.52
CA LYS A 48 -1.55 -4.54 10.88
C LYS A 48 -2.60 -3.52 11.34
N MET A 49 -3.12 -2.69 10.44
CA MET A 49 -4.17 -1.74 10.78
C MET A 49 -5.47 -2.46 11.15
N LEU A 50 -5.82 -3.53 10.43
CA LEU A 50 -6.99 -4.35 10.73
C LEU A 50 -6.82 -5.19 11.99
N SER A 51 -5.62 -5.69 12.24
CA SER A 51 -5.31 -6.48 13.45
C SER A 51 -5.37 -5.64 14.74
N LYS A 52 -5.37 -4.31 14.63
CA LYS A 52 -5.49 -3.37 15.76
C LYS A 52 -6.89 -2.76 15.91
N ALA A 53 -7.81 -3.08 15.00
CA ALA A 53 -9.20 -2.61 15.04
C ALA A 53 -10.09 -3.57 15.85
#